data_AF-A0A8T3UTG1-F1
#
_entry.id   AF-A0A8T3UTG1-F1
#
_cell.length_a   1.000
_cell.length_b   1.000
_cell.length_c   1.000
_cell.angle_alpha   90.00
_cell.angle_beta   90.00
_cell.angle_gamma   90.00
#
_symmetry.space_group_name_H-M   'P 1'
#
loop_
_entity.id
_entity.type
_entity.pdbx_description
1 polymer ?
#
loop_
_entity_poly.entity_id
_entity_poly.type
_entity_poly.pdbx_seq_one_letter_code
_entity_poly.pdbx_strand_id
1 'polypeptide(L)' 'MDYFLVEVSYEAGNKVGGIWTVITSKSSTIKNLFGDNYLAIG' A
#
# COMPACT_ATOMS: atom_id res chain seq x y z
N MET A 1 -11.91 -0.35 12.18
CA MET A 1 -11.17 0.92 11.99
C MET A 1 -11.99 1.74 11.02
N ASP A 2 -12.42 2.95 11.41
CA ASP A 2 -13.33 3.79 10.62
C ASP A 2 -12.60 4.81 9.72
N TYR A 3 -11.30 4.60 9.49
CA TYR A 3 -10.47 5.48 8.68
C TYR A 3 -10.13 4.83 7.34
N PHE A 4 -10.13 5.63 6.28
CA PHE A 4 -9.64 5.22 4.97
C PHE A 4 -8.15 5.56 4.85
N LEU A 5 -7.34 4.57 4.48
CA LEU A 5 -5.89 4.73 4.30
C LEU A 5 -5.55 4.89 2.82
N VAL A 6 -4.90 6.01 2.48
CA VAL A 6 -4.32 6.25 1.16
C VAL A 6 -2.79 6.25 1.29
N GLU A 7 -2.13 5.31 0.62
CA GLU A 7 -0.67 5.27 0.50
C GLU A 7 -0.26 5.74 -0.88
N VAL A 8 0.59 6.79 -0.95
CA VAL A 8 1.02 7.40 -2.20
C VAL A 8 2.51 7.20 -2.40
N SER A 9 2.89 6.64 -3.55
CA SER A 9 4.29 6.47 -3.94
C SER A 9 4.40 6.22 -5.44
N TYR A 10 5.38 6.83 -6.11
CA TYR A 10 5.71 6.55 -7.50
C TYR A 10 5.98 5.06 -7.80
N GLU A 11 6.31 4.28 -6.75
CA GLU A 11 6.59 2.86 -6.85
C GLU A 11 5.39 1.95 -6.51
N ALA A 12 4.20 2.53 -6.22
CA ALA A 12 2.97 1.74 -6.05
C ALA A 12 2.50 1.21 -7.40
N GLY A 13 2.56 -0.11 -7.59
CA GLY A 13 2.24 -0.74 -8.87
C GLY A 13 3.32 -0.58 -9.96
N ASN A 14 4.43 0.11 -9.65
CA ASN A 14 5.51 0.40 -10.60
C ASN A 14 6.88 0.05 -9.98
N LYS A 15 7.49 -1.06 -10.39
CA LYS A 15 8.75 -1.54 -9.78
C LYS A 15 9.95 -0.75 -10.31
N VAL A 16 10.45 0.20 -9.52
CA VAL A 16 11.63 1.02 -9.84
C VAL A 16 12.79 0.74 -8.90
N GLY A 17 12.54 0.68 -7.60
CA GLY A 17 13.56 0.57 -6.56
C GLY A 17 13.10 -0.24 -5.36
N GLY A 18 13.63 0.12 -4.19
CA GLY A 18 13.36 -0.58 -2.94
C GLY A 18 11.97 -0.31 -2.37
N ILE A 19 11.34 0.82 -2.73
CA ILE A 19 10.04 1.20 -2.17
C ILE A 19 8.95 0.26 -2.66
N TRP A 20 9.03 -0.23 -3.90
CA TRP A 20 8.15 -1.29 -4.39
C TRP A 20 8.20 -2.52 -3.48
N THR A 21 9.39 -2.95 -3.05
CA THR A 21 9.55 -4.09 -2.12
C THR A 21 8.94 -3.79 -0.76
N VAL A 22 9.08 -2.56 -0.26
CA VAL A 22 8.46 -2.14 1.01
C VAL A 22 6.93 -2.18 0.91
N ILE A 23 6.33 -1.58 -0.13
CA ILE A 23 4.88 -1.53 -0.32
C ILE A 23 4.31 -2.94 -0.49
N THR A 24 4.92 -3.76 -1.33
CA THR A 24 4.42 -5.12 -1.62
C THR A 24 4.54 -6.04 -0.41
N SER A 25 5.66 -6.04 0.30
CA SER A 25 5.86 -6.90 1.48
C SER A 25 4.94 -6.56 2.66
N LYS A 26 4.57 -5.28 2.84
CA LYS A 26 3.64 -4.86 3.92
C LYS A 26 2.17 -4.88 3.52
N SER A 27 1.84 -4.99 2.22
CA SER A 27 0.48 -4.86 1.71
C SER A 27 -0.52 -5.85 2.32
N SER A 28 -0.11 -7.08 2.62
CA SER A 28 -0.96 -8.10 3.26
C SER A 28 -1.36 -7.68 4.69
N THR A 29 -0.40 -7.18 5.46
CA THR A 29 -0.64 -6.64 6.80
C THR A 29 -1.59 -5.44 6.75
N ILE A 30 -1.39 -4.51 5.82
CA ILE A 30 -2.28 -3.36 5.66
C ILE A 30 -3.69 -3.79 5.24
N LYS A 31 -3.82 -4.75 4.31
CA LYS A 31 -5.11 -5.32 3.91
C LYS A 31 -5.83 -5.98 5.09
N ASN A 32 -5.12 -6.66 5.99
CA ASN A 32 -5.72 -7.25 7.19
C ASN A 32 -6.23 -6.18 8.18
N LEU A 33 -5.59 -5.02 8.24
CA LEU A 33 -5.96 -3.93 9.16
C LEU A 33 -7.10 -3.05 8.61
N PHE A 34 -7.08 -2.76 7.31
CA PHE A 34 -7.98 -1.78 6.67
C PHE A 34 -8.99 -2.40 5.71
N GLY A 35 -8.82 -3.66 5.30
CA GLY A 35 -9.74 -4.33 4.37
C GLY A 35 -9.87 -3.55 3.06
N ASP A 36 -11.09 -3.26 2.66
CA ASP A 36 -11.39 -2.48 1.44
C ASP A 36 -11.16 -0.97 1.61
N ASN A 37 -10.86 -0.50 2.83
CA ASN A 37 -10.53 0.89 3.13
C ASN A 37 -9.04 1.22 2.96
N TYR A 38 -8.34 0.50 2.07
CA TYR A 38 -6.94 0.75 1.74
C TYR A 38 -6.77 0.91 0.23
N LEU A 39 -6.14 2.02 -0.16
CA LEU A 39 -5.81 2.33 -1.54
C LEU A 39 -4.33 2.72 -1.64
N ALA A 40 -3.58 2.00 -2.48
CA ALA A 40 -2.23 2.40 -2.89
C ALA A 40 -2.31 3.10 -4.26
N ILE A 41 -1.71 4.29 -4.38
CA ILE A 41 -1.70 5.10 -5.59
C ILE A 41 -0.26 5.40 -6.00
N GLY A 42 0.06 5.18 -7.27
CA GLY A 42 1.36 5.47 -7.86
C GLY A 42 1.24 6.07 -9.26
#